data_AF-A0A3B9AKF4-F1
#
_entry.id   AF-A0A3B9AKF4-F1
#
_cell.length_a   1.000
_cell.length_b   1.000
_cell.length_c   1.000
_cell.angle_alpha   90.00
_cell.angle_beta   90.00
_cell.angle_gamma   90.00
#
_symmetry.space_group_name_H-M   'P 1'
#
loop_
_entity.id
_entity.type
_entity.pdbx_description
1 polymer ?
#
loop_
_entity_poly.entity_id
_entity_poly.type
_entity_poly.pdbx_seq_one_letter_code
_entity_poly.pdbx_strand_id
1 'polypeptide(L)' 'LMDSRAEGLVDFKYLDDTYTVEEGNLRASGRRYKRSFKMGDKVKVRIAAVDISKRQVEMDLVEN' A
#
# COMPACT_ATOMS: atom_id res chain seq x y z
N LEU A 1 0.63 -11.94 6.46
CA LEU A 1 2.07 -11.67 6.34
C LEU A 1 2.77 -11.45 7.69
N MET A 2 2.15 -11.74 8.85
CA MET A 2 2.81 -11.45 10.15
C MET A 2 4.06 -12.31 10.41
N ASP A 3 4.19 -13.45 9.73
CA ASP A 3 5.35 -14.34 9.86
C ASP A 3 6.41 -14.15 8.76
N SER A 4 6.09 -13.40 7.70
CA SER A 4 7.02 -13.17 6.59
C SER A 4 7.67 -11.79 6.76
N ARG A 5 9.01 -11.77 6.84
CA ARG A 5 9.83 -10.54 6.87
C ARG A 5 9.96 -9.88 5.48
N ALA A 6 9.15 -10.30 4.51
CA ALA A 6 9.15 -9.70 3.19
C ALA A 6 8.49 -8.33 3.23
N GLU A 7 9.20 -7.32 2.75
CA GLU A 7 8.67 -6.00 2.52
C GLU A 7 8.15 -5.89 1.10
N GLY A 8 7.10 -5.10 0.91
CA GLY A 8 6.53 -4.86 -0.42
C GLY A 8 5.88 -3.50 -0.49
N LEU A 9 5.60 -3.06 -1.72
CA LEU A 9 5.03 -1.76 -2.02
C LEU A 9 3.67 -1.92 -2.70
N VAL A 10 2.71 -1.10 -2.27
CA VAL A 10 1.46 -0.87 -3.00
C VAL A 10 1.57 0.48 -3.68
N ASP A 11 1.48 0.50 -5.01
CA ASP A 11 1.49 1.74 -5.77
C ASP A 11 0.08 2.33 -5.86
N PHE A 12 -0.09 3.55 -5.35
CA PHE A 12 -1.38 4.24 -5.37
C PHE A 12 -1.91 4.53 -6.77
N LYS A 13 -1.08 4.49 -7.82
CA LYS A 13 -1.53 4.72 -9.20
C LYS A 13 -2.57 3.70 -9.68
N TYR A 14 -2.64 2.53 -9.04
CA TYR A 14 -3.60 1.48 -9.38
C TYR A 14 -4.91 1.58 -8.58
N LEU A 15 -5.02 2.56 -7.66
CA LEU A 15 -6.25 2.83 -6.93
C LEU A 15 -7.18 3.75 -7.73
N ASP A 16 -8.47 3.68 -7.43
CA ASP A 16 -9.51 4.49 -8.08
C ASP A 16 -9.62 5.93 -7.52
N ASP A 17 -8.71 6.30 -6.62
CA ASP A 17 -8.57 7.64 -6.05
C ASP A 17 -7.13 8.15 -6.19
N THR A 18 -6.99 9.47 -6.22
CA THR A 18 -5.68 10.12 -6.12
C THR A 18 -5.35 10.36 -4.66
N TYR A 19 -4.24 9.79 -4.20
CA TYR A 19 -3.77 9.93 -2.82
C TYR A 19 -2.73 11.03 -2.71
N THR A 20 -2.86 11.85 -1.67
CA THR A 20 -1.85 12.83 -1.25
C THR A 20 -1.23 12.39 0.07
N VAL A 21 0.10 12.40 0.13
CA VAL A 21 0.83 12.10 1.38
C VAL A 21 0.98 13.39 2.18
N GLU A 22 0.51 13.36 3.43
CA GLU A 22 0.63 14.48 4.36
C GLU A 22 2.00 14.46 5.05
N GLU A 23 2.66 15.63 5.13
CA GLU A 23 3.91 15.76 5.86
C GLU A 23 3.72 15.49 7.37
N GLY A 24 4.67 14.76 7.97
CA GLY A 24 4.76 14.55 9.42
C GLY A 24 4.03 13.33 9.99
N ASN A 25 2.96 12.85 9.36
CA ASN A 25 2.11 11.79 9.95
C ASN A 25 2.16 10.43 9.24
N LEU A 26 3.01 10.27 8.20
CA LEU A 26 3.07 9.05 7.38
C LEU A 26 1.65 8.59 6.96
N ARG A 27 0.82 9.55 6.55
CA ARG A 27 -0.58 9.36 6.17
C ARG A 27 -0.79 9.72 4.72
N ALA A 28 -1.49 8.87 3.99
CA ALA A 28 -1.97 9.13 2.64
C ALA A 28 -3.49 9.29 2.67
N SER A 29 -4.00 10.36 2.06
CA SER A 29 -5.42 10.71 2.05
C SER A 29 -5.91 10.81 0.60
N GLY A 30 -6.95 10.03 0.28
CA GLY A 30 -7.63 10.02 -1.02
C GLY A 30 -8.44 11.29 -1.23
N ARG A 31 -8.33 11.89 -2.42
CA ARG A 31 -8.94 13.19 -2.70
C ARG A 31 -10.46 13.09 -2.92
N ARG A 32 -10.92 12.04 -3.60
CA ARG A 32 -12.31 11.81 -4.02
C ARG A 32 -13.13 11.11 -2.94
N TYR A 33 -12.67 9.95 -2.46
CA TYR A 33 -13.43 9.11 -1.53
C TYR A 33 -13.06 9.33 -0.06
N LYS A 34 -12.06 10.18 0.20
CA LYS A 34 -11.58 10.50 1.57
C LYS A 34 -11.11 9.28 2.36
N ARG A 35 -10.77 8.18 1.68
CA ARG A 35 -10.11 7.03 2.28
C ARG A 35 -8.71 7.44 2.72
N SER A 36 -8.28 7.00 3.89
CA SER A 36 -6.95 7.33 4.40
C SER A 36 -6.22 6.08 4.85
N PHE A 37 -4.93 6.01 4.52
CA PHE A 37 -4.01 4.97 5.01
C PHE A 37 -2.94 5.64 5.85
N LYS A 38 -2.62 5.08 7.01
CA LYS A 38 -1.52 5.55 7.86
C LYS A 38 -0.62 4.40 8.27
N MET A 39 0.58 4.76 8.73
CA MET A 39 1.50 3.79 9.30
C MET A 39 0.84 3.00 10.46
N GLY A 40 1.01 1.68 10.44
CA GLY A 40 0.43 0.76 11.42
C GLY A 40 -0.96 0.24 11.09
N ASP A 41 -1.61 0.73 10.02
CA ASP A 41 -2.89 0.17 9.58
C ASP A 41 -2.73 -1.27 9.10
N LYS A 42 -3.68 -2.13 9.49
CA LYS A 42 -3.79 -3.49 8.97
C LYS A 42 -4.61 -3.47 7.69
N VAL A 43 -3.97 -3.82 6.58
CA VAL A 43 -4.61 -3.91 5.27
C VAL A 43 -4.54 -5.33 4.71
N LYS A 44 -5.47 -5.66 3.81
CA LYS A 44 -5.38 -6.86 2.99
C LYS A 44 -4.75 -6.50 1.66
N VAL A 45 -3.81 -7.31 1.24
CA VAL A 45 -3.08 -7.14 -0.01
C VAL A 45 -3.01 -8.46 -0.77
N ARG A 46 -2.87 -8.38 -2.08
CA ARG A 46 -2.57 -9.49 -2.97
C ARG A 46 -1.16 -9.30 -3.54
N ILE A 47 -0.38 -10.37 -3.61
CA ILE A 47 0.93 -10.34 -4.29
C ILE A 47 0.67 -10.24 -5.79
N ALA A 48 1.12 -9.16 -6.42
CA ALA A 48 1.01 -8.93 -7.86
C ALA A 48 2.23 -9.51 -8.60
N ALA A 49 3.43 -9.25 -8.09
CA ALA A 49 4.69 -9.76 -8.64
C ALA A 49 5.78 -9.87 -7.57
N VAL A 50 6.80 -10.70 -7.84
CA VAL A 50 7.96 -10.88 -6.95
C VAL A 50 9.24 -10.78 -7.76
N ASP A 51 10.15 -9.87 -7.37
CA ASP A 51 11.51 -9.77 -7.90
C ASP A 51 12.49 -10.24 -6.82
N ILE A 52 12.95 -11.49 -6.95
CA ILE A 52 13.85 -12.12 -5.99
C ILE A 52 15.24 -11.47 -6.01
N SER A 53 15.70 -11.02 -7.18
CA SER A 53 16.99 -10.37 -7.35
C SER A 53 17.05 -9.03 -6.60
N LYS A 54 15.96 -8.26 -6.64
CA LYS A 54 15.83 -7.00 -5.88
C LYS A 54 15.29 -7.18 -4.46
N ARG A 55 14.84 -8.38 -4.09
CA ARG A 55 14.15 -8.69 -2.83
C ARG A 55 12.92 -7.81 -2.59
N GLN A 56 12.15 -7.59 -3.66
CA GLN A 56 10.97 -6.72 -3.64
C GLN A 56 9.72 -7.50 -4.02
N VAL A 57 8.60 -7.14 -3.38
CA VAL A 57 7.27 -7.67 -3.68
C VAL A 57 6.37 -6.52 -4.10
N GLU A 58 5.82 -6.61 -5.30
CA GLU A 58 4.77 -5.70 -5.76
C GLU A 58 3.42 -6.22 -5.27
N MET A 59 2.62 -5.34 -4.69
CA MET A 59 1.36 -5.71 -4.06
C MET A 59 0.22 -4.81 -4.54
N ASP A 60 -0.96 -5.41 -4.67
CA ASP A 60 -2.21 -4.69 -4.89
C ASP A 60 -2.99 -4.61 -3.58
N LEU A 61 -3.59 -3.45 -3.33
CA LEU A 61 -4.57 -3.32 -2.26
C LEU A 61 -5.83 -4.08 -2.61
N VAL A 62 -6.37 -4.85 -1.66
CA VAL A 62 -7.67 -5.51 -1.82
C VAL A 62 -8.71 -4.69 -1.08
N GLU A 63 -9.61 -4.07 -1.82
CA GLU A 63 -10.82 -3.45 -1.27
C GLU A 63 -11.87 -4.55 -1.03
N ASN A 64 -12.58 -4.48 0.10
CA ASN A 64 -13.75 -5.34 0.34
C ASN A 64 -15.02 -4.58 -0.05
#